data_AF-A0A4R1NWI2-F1
#
_entry.id   AF-A0A4R1NWI2-F1
#
_cell.length_a   1.000
_cell.length_b   1.000
_cell.length_c   1.000
_cell.angle_alpha   90.00
_cell.angle_beta   90.00
_cell.angle_gamma   90.00
#
_symmetry.space_group_name_H-M   'P 1'
#
loop_
_entity.id
_entity.type
_entity.pdbx_description
1 polymer ?
#
loop_
_entity_poly.entity_id
_entity_poly.type
_entity_poly.pdbx_seq_one_letter_code
_entity_poly.pdbx_strand_id
1 'polypeptide(L)'
;MHDDPKAPAGVDKRREQRIAQALAQLPKLEGIKQAQGKPADTARSSTTDAQARVMKMAGGGFRPAYNAQLASDTASQVIVGMDVADSGSDQGQMVPMVHQIEQRYAHRPPELLVDGGFARLDDIGTLALGTTVYAPVPETQGPAGDRHAPCSGDSGPIAAWRQRMGTDAGKAVYKERAATAECVNVLARNRGLQRFNVRGLDRGGSMLRMRWRAI
;
A
#
# COMPACT_ATOMS: atom_id res chain seq x y z
N MET A 1 -28.40 -40.14 -19.67
CA MET A 1 -28.13 -39.56 -18.34
C MET A 1 -26.65 -39.69 -18.08
N HIS A 2 -25.87 -38.65 -18.36
CA HIS A 2 -24.46 -38.58 -17.95
C HIS A 2 -24.49 -38.00 -16.52
N ASP A 3 -24.16 -38.84 -15.54
CA ASP A 3 -23.95 -38.38 -14.17
C ASP A 3 -22.55 -37.74 -14.12
N ASP A 4 -22.52 -36.41 -14.00
CA ASP A 4 -21.27 -35.70 -13.77
C ASP A 4 -20.69 -36.14 -12.41
N PRO A 5 -19.38 -36.44 -12.32
CA PRO A 5 -18.79 -36.90 -11.08
C PRO A 5 -18.90 -35.81 -10.00
N LYS A 6 -19.69 -36.12 -8.96
CA LYS A 6 -19.88 -35.25 -7.79
C LYS A 6 -18.52 -34.95 -7.17
N ALA A 7 -18.19 -33.67 -7.03
CA ALA A 7 -16.94 -33.23 -6.44
C ALA A 7 -16.72 -33.88 -5.05
N PRO A 8 -15.48 -34.27 -4.69
CA PRO A 8 -15.24 -34.98 -3.44
C PRO A 8 -15.66 -34.11 -2.24
N ALA A 9 -16.40 -34.68 -1.28
CA ALA A 9 -17.11 -33.99 -0.20
C ALA A 9 -16.27 -32.98 0.65
N GLY A 10 -14.93 -33.11 0.66
CA GLY A 10 -14.03 -32.15 1.31
C GLY A 10 -13.75 -30.87 0.52
N VAL A 11 -13.99 -30.86 -0.79
CA VAL A 11 -13.86 -29.67 -1.66
C VAL A 11 -15.02 -28.70 -1.42
N ASP A 12 -16.23 -29.23 -1.24
CA ASP A 12 -17.44 -28.44 -0.99
C ASP A 12 -17.37 -27.74 0.37
N LYS A 13 -17.01 -28.46 1.45
CA LYS A 13 -16.83 -27.85 2.79
C LYS A 13 -15.80 -26.72 2.81
N ARG A 14 -14.66 -26.90 2.13
CA ARG A 14 -13.62 -25.84 2.04
C ARG A 14 -14.10 -24.64 1.24
N ARG A 15 -14.96 -24.84 0.24
CA ARG A 15 -15.55 -23.76 -0.55
C ARG A 15 -16.59 -23.00 0.27
N GLU A 16 -17.46 -23.70 0.97
CA GLU A 16 -18.45 -23.11 1.89
C GLU A 16 -17.77 -22.28 2.97
N GLN A 17 -16.72 -22.80 3.61
CA GLN A 17 -15.93 -22.06 4.59
C GLN A 17 -15.35 -20.76 4.03
N ARG A 18 -14.82 -20.78 2.79
CA ARG A 18 -14.29 -19.58 2.14
C ARG A 18 -15.39 -18.56 1.85
N ILE A 19 -16.55 -19.01 1.39
CA ILE A 19 -17.70 -18.13 1.15
C ILE A 19 -18.15 -17.51 2.48
N ALA A 20 -18.26 -18.30 3.55
CA ALA A 20 -18.60 -17.80 4.88
C ALA A 20 -17.60 -16.75 5.38
N GLN A 21 -16.30 -16.99 5.23
CA GLN A 21 -15.25 -16.02 5.55
C GLN A 21 -15.34 -14.75 4.70
N ALA A 22 -15.63 -14.88 3.40
CA ALA A 22 -15.78 -13.74 2.50
C ALA A 22 -17.00 -12.88 2.86
N LEU A 23 -18.12 -13.50 3.24
CA LEU A 23 -19.32 -12.82 3.72
C LEU A 23 -19.05 -12.11 5.05
N ALA A 24 -18.30 -12.74 5.97
CA ALA A 24 -17.92 -12.14 7.25
C ALA A 24 -17.04 -10.88 7.11
N GLN A 25 -16.39 -10.67 5.96
CA GLN A 25 -15.62 -9.46 5.68
C GLN A 25 -16.49 -8.29 5.18
N LEU A 26 -17.69 -8.55 4.65
CA LEU A 26 -18.51 -7.53 4.00
C LEU A 26 -18.82 -6.34 4.92
N PRO A 27 -19.24 -6.51 6.19
CA PRO A 27 -19.55 -5.37 7.06
C PRO A 27 -18.35 -4.41 7.24
N LYS A 28 -17.14 -4.96 7.38
CA LYS A 28 -15.91 -4.16 7.46
C LYS A 28 -15.67 -3.39 6.15
N LEU A 29 -15.85 -4.05 5.00
CA LEU A 29 -15.62 -3.44 3.70
C LEU A 29 -16.67 -2.37 3.37
N GLU A 30 -17.93 -2.58 3.75
CA GLU A 30 -19.01 -1.61 3.66
C GLU A 30 -18.71 -0.37 4.49
N GLY A 31 -18.27 -0.55 5.74
CA GLY A 31 -17.84 0.56 6.60
C GLY A 31 -16.68 1.36 5.99
N ILE A 32 -15.69 0.69 5.37
CA ILE A 32 -14.60 1.36 4.65
C ILE A 32 -15.14 2.16 3.45
N LYS A 33 -16.10 1.63 2.69
CA LYS A 33 -16.72 2.37 1.56
C LYS A 33 -17.45 3.61 2.05
N GLN A 34 -18.26 3.47 3.11
CA GLN A 34 -19.00 4.57 3.72
C GLN A 34 -18.06 5.67 4.23
N ALA A 35 -16.98 5.30 4.93
CA ALA A 35 -15.97 6.25 5.39
C ALA A 35 -15.25 6.98 4.23
N GLN A 36 -15.20 6.36 3.05
CA GLN A 36 -14.70 6.98 1.81
C GLN A 36 -15.77 7.78 1.04
N GLY A 37 -16.97 7.95 1.59
CA GLY A 37 -18.10 8.60 0.92
C GLY A 37 -18.67 7.81 -0.27
N LYS A 38 -18.44 6.49 -0.32
CA LYS A 38 -18.91 5.60 -1.39
C LYS A 38 -20.07 4.73 -0.92
N PRO A 39 -20.99 4.34 -1.83
CA PRO A 39 -22.10 3.45 -1.48
C PRO A 39 -21.62 2.09 -0.93
N ALA A 40 -22.26 1.62 0.14
CA ALA A 40 -21.88 0.38 0.83
C ALA A 40 -22.01 -0.86 -0.07
N ASP A 41 -23.04 -0.91 -0.91
CA ASP A 41 -23.31 -1.98 -1.87
C ASP A 41 -22.21 -2.15 -2.96
N THR A 42 -21.32 -1.18 -3.10
CA THR A 42 -20.12 -1.30 -3.95
C THR A 42 -18.98 -2.05 -3.27
N ALA A 43 -19.12 -2.45 -2.00
CA ALA A 43 -18.18 -3.31 -1.30
C ALA A 43 -18.13 -4.69 -1.95
N ARG A 44 -16.91 -5.23 -2.12
CA ARG A 44 -16.68 -6.52 -2.77
C ARG A 44 -15.68 -7.30 -1.96
N SER A 45 -16.06 -8.49 -1.49
CA SER A 45 -15.16 -9.47 -0.90
C SER A 45 -14.80 -10.55 -1.93
N SER A 46 -13.65 -11.20 -1.71
CA SER A 46 -13.20 -12.29 -2.57
C SER A 46 -13.68 -13.64 -2.03
N THR A 47 -14.43 -14.38 -2.83
CA THR A 47 -14.95 -15.72 -2.48
C THR A 47 -13.88 -16.81 -2.54
N THR A 48 -12.68 -16.50 -3.05
CA THR A 48 -11.56 -17.44 -3.15
C THR A 48 -10.48 -17.20 -2.09
N ASP A 49 -10.41 -16.00 -1.53
CA ASP A 49 -9.51 -15.60 -0.44
C ASP A 49 -10.09 -14.37 0.27
N ALA A 50 -10.67 -14.57 1.46
CA ALA A 50 -11.36 -13.51 2.20
C ALA A 50 -10.42 -12.37 2.66
N GLN A 51 -9.13 -12.63 2.79
CA GLN A 51 -8.16 -11.59 3.20
C GLN A 51 -7.72 -10.71 2.03
N ALA A 52 -7.86 -11.18 0.78
CA ALA A 52 -7.58 -10.36 -0.40
C ALA A 52 -8.62 -9.25 -0.59
N ARG A 53 -8.24 -8.16 -1.26
CA ARG A 53 -9.19 -7.11 -1.68
C ARG A 53 -9.41 -7.11 -3.17
N VAL A 54 -10.63 -6.82 -3.58
CA VAL A 54 -10.96 -6.60 -4.99
C VAL A 54 -10.45 -5.21 -5.38
N MET A 55 -9.32 -5.17 -6.09
CA MET A 55 -8.62 -3.94 -6.47
C MET A 55 -8.72 -3.71 -7.98
N LYS A 56 -8.68 -2.45 -8.40
CA LYS A 56 -8.54 -2.08 -9.81
C LYS A 56 -7.10 -2.37 -10.25
N MET A 57 -6.95 -3.05 -11.38
CA MET A 57 -5.65 -3.37 -11.94
C MET A 57 -5.28 -2.37 -13.04
N ALA A 58 -3.99 -2.34 -13.40
CA ALA A 58 -3.49 -1.52 -14.51
C ALA A 58 -4.22 -1.77 -15.85
N GLY A 59 -4.66 -3.01 -16.10
CA GLY A 59 -5.45 -3.36 -17.29
C GLY A 59 -6.94 -3.01 -17.21
N GLY A 60 -7.36 -2.18 -16.25
CA GLY A 60 -8.75 -1.71 -16.10
C GLY A 60 -9.69 -2.68 -15.39
N GLY A 61 -9.39 -3.99 -15.37
CA GLY A 61 -10.18 -4.99 -14.66
C GLY A 61 -10.05 -4.95 -13.14
N PHE A 62 -11.01 -5.58 -12.45
CA PHE A 62 -10.99 -5.74 -10.99
C PHE A 62 -10.74 -7.20 -10.63
N ARG A 63 -9.82 -7.46 -9.70
CA ARG A 63 -9.55 -8.82 -9.21
C ARG A 63 -9.06 -8.83 -7.77
N PRO A 64 -9.21 -9.95 -7.04
CA PRO A 64 -8.59 -10.13 -5.74
C PRO A 64 -7.07 -9.96 -5.83
N ALA A 65 -6.51 -9.12 -4.97
CA ALA A 65 -5.10 -8.85 -4.88
C ALA A 65 -4.70 -8.50 -3.44
N TYR A 66 -3.39 -8.54 -3.20
CA TYR A 66 -2.75 -7.89 -2.08
C TYR A 66 -1.87 -6.77 -2.60
N ASN A 67 -1.71 -5.73 -1.80
CA ASN A 67 -0.84 -4.60 -2.12
C ASN A 67 0.54 -4.83 -1.50
N ALA A 68 1.57 -5.01 -2.34
CA ALA A 68 2.93 -5.23 -1.89
C ALA A 68 3.61 -3.88 -1.63
N GLN A 69 4.15 -3.71 -0.43
CA GLN A 69 4.82 -2.49 0.01
C GLN A 69 6.32 -2.74 0.02
N LEU A 70 7.10 -1.89 -0.64
CA LEU A 70 8.55 -1.97 -0.69
C LEU A 70 9.15 -0.62 -0.28
N ALA A 71 10.11 -0.64 0.64
CA ALA A 71 10.95 0.51 0.96
C ALA A 71 12.39 0.20 0.61
N SER A 72 13.02 1.08 -0.14
CA SER A 72 14.36 0.89 -0.68
C SER A 72 15.25 2.07 -0.33
N ASP A 73 16.51 1.79 -0.03
CA ASP A 73 17.53 2.80 0.18
C ASP A 73 17.88 3.50 -1.16
N THR A 74 17.93 4.83 -1.18
CA THR A 74 18.11 5.59 -2.43
C THR A 74 19.52 5.50 -2.98
N ALA A 75 20.53 5.30 -2.12
CA ALA A 75 21.92 5.20 -2.53
C ALA A 75 22.26 3.83 -3.16
N SER A 76 21.74 2.76 -2.58
CA SER A 76 22.09 1.38 -2.97
C SER A 76 21.00 0.64 -3.74
N GLN A 77 19.76 1.15 -3.77
CA GLN A 77 18.56 0.46 -4.27
C GLN A 77 18.26 -0.86 -3.56
N VAL A 78 18.86 -1.10 -2.39
CA VAL A 78 18.57 -2.28 -1.57
C VAL A 78 17.22 -2.10 -0.88
N ILE A 79 16.37 -3.12 -0.96
CA ILE A 79 15.11 -3.16 -0.23
C ILE A 79 15.40 -3.33 1.27
N VAL A 80 15.12 -2.30 2.04
CA VAL A 80 15.32 -2.28 3.49
C VAL A 80 14.06 -2.67 4.26
N GLY A 81 12.88 -2.41 3.70
CA GLY A 81 11.57 -2.74 4.29
C GLY A 81 10.63 -3.37 3.27
N MET A 82 9.78 -4.29 3.71
CA MET A 82 8.76 -4.89 2.86
C MET A 82 7.56 -5.40 3.66
N ASP A 83 6.37 -5.25 3.11
CA ASP A 83 5.14 -5.82 3.68
C ASP A 83 4.08 -6.12 2.62
N VAL A 84 3.00 -6.78 3.02
CA VAL A 84 1.84 -7.08 2.18
C VAL A 84 0.58 -6.62 2.90
N ALA A 85 -0.14 -5.66 2.32
CA ALA A 85 -1.36 -5.10 2.86
C ALA A 85 -2.62 -5.67 2.21
N ASP A 86 -3.68 -5.82 3.01
CA ASP A 86 -5.05 -6.08 2.57
C ASP A 86 -5.83 -4.78 2.31
N SER A 87 -5.16 -3.77 1.76
CA SER A 87 -5.76 -2.48 1.40
C SER A 87 -5.52 -2.19 -0.08
N GLY A 88 -6.55 -1.71 -0.77
CA GLY A 88 -6.44 -1.24 -2.16
C GLY A 88 -5.89 0.18 -2.28
N SER A 89 -5.41 0.75 -1.18
CA SER A 89 -4.81 2.09 -1.10
C SER A 89 -3.52 2.01 -0.31
N ASP A 90 -2.56 2.86 -0.68
CA ASP A 90 -1.27 3.02 -0.01
C ASP A 90 -1.34 3.96 1.21
N GLN A 91 -2.49 4.58 1.46
CA GLN A 91 -2.66 5.41 2.65
C GLN A 91 -2.52 4.59 3.93
N GLY A 92 -1.85 5.16 4.94
CA GLY A 92 -1.60 4.49 6.21
C GLY A 92 -0.41 3.53 6.20
N GLN A 93 0.32 3.41 5.08
CA GLN A 93 1.43 2.46 4.97
C GLN A 93 2.80 3.06 5.33
N MET A 94 2.92 4.39 5.51
CA MET A 94 4.21 5.01 5.84
C MET A 94 4.67 4.68 7.26
N VAL A 95 3.79 4.87 8.26
CA VAL A 95 4.14 4.64 9.67
C VAL A 95 4.53 3.18 9.95
N PRO A 96 3.77 2.16 9.51
CA PRO A 96 4.17 0.77 9.68
C PRO A 96 5.52 0.46 9.03
N MET A 97 5.79 1.01 7.85
CA MET A 97 7.05 0.77 7.13
C MET A 97 8.25 1.38 7.86
N VAL A 98 8.14 2.61 8.35
CA VAL A 98 9.20 3.25 9.14
C VAL A 98 9.48 2.48 10.42
N HIS A 99 8.44 2.06 11.15
CA HIS A 99 8.61 1.24 12.35
C HIS A 99 9.26 -0.11 12.03
N GLN A 100 8.91 -0.75 10.92
CA GLN A 100 9.54 -2.00 10.51
C GLN A 100 11.05 -1.82 10.24
N ILE A 101 11.43 -0.75 9.54
CA ILE A 101 12.84 -0.43 9.26
C ILE A 101 13.58 -0.16 10.58
N GLU A 102 13.02 0.67 11.45
CA GLU A 102 13.60 1.01 12.74
C GLU A 102 13.79 -0.22 13.64
N GLN A 103 12.79 -1.09 13.72
CA GLN A 103 12.89 -2.37 14.45
C GLN A 103 13.95 -3.30 13.88
N ARG A 104 14.12 -3.34 12.56
CA ARG A 104 15.04 -4.26 11.89
C ARG A 104 16.50 -3.83 11.99
N TYR A 105 16.75 -2.53 11.88
CA TYR A 105 18.12 -1.99 11.78
C TYR A 105 18.54 -1.15 12.99
N ALA A 106 17.67 -1.00 14.00
CA ALA A 106 17.85 -0.03 15.09
C ALA A 106 18.13 1.39 14.57
N HIS A 107 17.65 1.70 13.36
CA HIS A 107 17.90 2.96 12.68
C HIS A 107 16.61 3.44 12.01
N ARG A 108 16.17 4.62 12.42
CA ARG A 108 15.02 5.29 11.81
C ARG A 108 15.49 6.09 10.59
N PRO A 109 14.86 5.92 9.41
CA PRO A 109 15.23 6.70 8.24
C PRO A 109 15.03 8.20 8.50
N PRO A 110 16.05 9.05 8.28
CA PRO A 110 15.93 10.49 8.49
C PRO A 110 15.01 11.14 7.45
N GLU A 111 14.94 10.57 6.26
CA GLU A 111 14.12 11.02 5.15
C GLU A 111 13.33 9.84 4.55
N LEU A 112 12.09 10.09 4.16
CA LEU A 112 11.23 9.11 3.51
C LEU A 112 10.58 9.73 2.26
N LEU A 113 10.87 9.15 1.11
CA LEU A 113 10.36 9.60 -0.18
C LEU A 113 9.26 8.63 -0.65
N VAL A 114 8.04 9.13 -0.87
CA VAL A 114 6.89 8.29 -1.24
C VAL A 114 6.10 8.87 -2.41
N ASP A 115 5.35 8.01 -3.09
CA ASP A 115 4.37 8.45 -4.10
C ASP A 115 3.19 9.20 -3.45
N GLY A 116 2.46 9.98 -4.25
CA GLY A 116 1.27 10.72 -3.79
C GLY A 116 0.18 9.86 -3.18
N GLY A 117 0.09 8.57 -3.55
CA GLY A 117 -0.84 7.62 -2.94
C GLY A 117 -0.65 7.42 -1.43
N PHE A 118 0.54 7.70 -0.91
CA PHE A 118 0.90 7.57 0.51
C PHE A 118 0.70 8.86 1.32
N ALA A 119 0.46 10.01 0.67
CA ALA A 119 0.48 11.34 1.28
C ALA A 119 -0.74 11.63 2.19
N ARG A 120 -0.93 10.81 3.23
CA ARG A 120 -1.94 11.00 4.28
C ARG A 120 -1.36 11.95 5.34
N LEU A 121 -2.09 13.04 5.64
CA LEU A 121 -1.63 14.06 6.60
C LEU A 121 -1.34 13.48 7.99
N ASP A 122 -2.18 12.57 8.49
CA ASP A 122 -1.96 11.92 9.79
C ASP A 122 -0.60 11.20 9.86
N ASP A 123 -0.22 10.49 8.79
CA ASP A 123 1.04 9.77 8.72
C ASP A 123 2.23 10.75 8.68
N ILE A 124 2.12 11.83 7.89
CA ILE A 124 3.16 12.88 7.81
C ILE A 124 3.37 13.53 9.18
N GLY A 125 2.28 13.90 9.86
CA GLY A 125 2.32 14.47 11.20
C GLY A 125 2.94 13.51 12.22
N THR A 126 2.58 12.23 12.16
CA THR A 126 3.11 11.17 13.05
C THR A 126 4.61 10.97 12.85
N LEU A 127 5.09 10.99 11.60
CA LEU A 127 6.49 10.73 11.27
C LEU A 127 7.42 11.93 11.54
N ALA A 128 6.89 13.15 11.58
CA ALA A 128 7.66 14.38 11.66
C ALA A 128 8.61 14.50 12.86
N LEU A 129 8.40 13.72 13.93
CA LEU A 129 9.28 13.70 15.11
C LEU A 129 10.64 12.99 14.88
N GLY A 130 10.85 12.35 13.73
CA GLY A 130 12.12 11.68 13.45
C GLY A 130 12.36 11.30 11.99
N THR A 131 11.41 11.56 11.11
CA THR A 131 11.52 11.28 9.67
C THR A 131 10.89 12.42 8.88
N THR A 132 11.70 13.06 8.03
CA THR A 132 11.23 14.05 7.08
C THR A 132 10.58 13.35 5.89
N VAL A 133 9.30 13.63 5.64
CA VAL A 133 8.57 13.05 4.50
C VAL A 133 8.66 13.96 3.28
N TYR A 134 9.01 13.38 2.14
CA TYR A 134 8.90 13.97 0.80
C TYR A 134 7.82 13.20 0.02
N ALA A 135 6.70 13.87 -0.21
CA ALA A 135 5.55 13.33 -0.93
C ALA A 135 4.93 14.48 -1.73
N PRO A 136 4.42 14.25 -2.95
CA PRO A 136 3.84 15.33 -3.75
C PRO A 136 2.58 15.86 -3.07
N VAL A 137 2.44 17.19 -3.03
CA VAL A 137 1.23 17.84 -2.51
C VAL A 137 0.14 17.78 -3.58
N PRO A 138 -1.07 17.27 -3.28
CA PRO A 138 -2.16 17.22 -4.26
C PRO A 138 -2.51 18.61 -4.79
N GLU A 139 -2.76 18.73 -6.09
CA GLU A 139 -3.12 20.01 -6.73
C GLU A 139 -4.42 20.62 -6.20
N THR A 140 -5.32 19.78 -5.70
CA THR A 140 -6.60 20.18 -5.12
C THR A 140 -6.50 20.74 -3.71
N GLN A 141 -5.29 20.80 -3.13
CA GLN A 141 -5.06 21.21 -1.75
C GLN A 141 -4.17 22.44 -1.67
N GLY A 142 -4.76 23.60 -1.42
CA GLY A 142 -4.04 24.84 -1.14
C GLY A 142 -4.96 26.06 -1.18
N PRO A 143 -4.63 27.15 -0.46
CA PRO A 143 -5.34 28.41 -0.61
C PRO A 143 -5.03 29.04 -1.97
N ALA A 144 -6.06 29.57 -2.64
CA ALA A 144 -5.93 30.44 -3.81
C ALA A 144 -5.00 29.92 -4.93
N GLY A 145 -4.93 28.60 -5.13
CA GLY A 145 -4.15 27.98 -6.21
C GLY A 145 -2.67 27.72 -5.91
N ASP A 146 -2.17 28.08 -4.72
CA ASP A 146 -0.83 27.67 -4.28
C ASP A 146 -0.94 26.45 -3.35
N ARG A 147 -0.64 25.27 -3.89
CA ARG A 147 -0.66 24.01 -3.12
C ARG A 147 0.42 23.92 -2.05
N HIS A 148 1.50 24.69 -2.20
CA HIS A 148 2.64 24.68 -1.30
C HIS A 148 2.49 25.68 -0.15
N ALA A 149 1.51 26.58 -0.23
CA ALA A 149 1.11 27.42 0.88
C ALA A 149 0.40 26.60 1.97
N PRO A 150 0.65 26.88 3.27
CA PRO A 150 -0.09 26.27 4.37
C PRO A 150 -1.59 26.54 4.29
N CYS A 151 -2.40 25.54 4.63
CA CYS A 151 -3.85 25.66 4.74
C CYS A 151 -4.30 26.06 6.15
N SER A 152 -5.49 26.66 6.25
CA SER A 152 -6.16 26.88 7.54
C SER A 152 -6.45 25.52 8.20
N GLY A 153 -5.86 25.28 9.38
CA GLY A 153 -5.97 24.01 10.11
C GLY A 153 -4.78 23.06 9.96
N ASP A 154 -3.78 23.39 9.12
CA ASP A 154 -2.54 22.62 9.07
C ASP A 154 -1.81 22.70 10.42
N SER A 155 -1.36 21.56 10.92
CA SER A 155 -0.38 21.54 12.01
C SER A 155 0.99 21.97 11.49
N GLY A 156 1.89 22.39 12.39
CA GLY A 156 3.26 22.81 12.04
C GLY A 156 4.00 21.84 11.10
N PRO A 157 3.99 20.52 11.36
CA PRO A 157 4.57 19.53 10.45
C PRO A 157 3.99 19.52 9.04
N ILE A 158 2.67 19.69 8.91
CA ILE A 158 1.99 19.68 7.61
C ILE A 158 2.32 20.94 6.82
N ALA A 159 2.28 22.11 7.47
CA ALA A 159 2.69 23.38 6.87
C ALA A 159 4.15 23.31 6.36
N ALA A 160 5.06 22.77 7.18
CA ALA A 160 6.45 22.58 6.82
C ALA A 160 6.65 21.62 5.64
N TRP A 161 5.89 20.52 5.58
CA TRP A 161 5.89 19.60 4.44
C TRP A 161 5.44 20.29 3.14
N ARG A 162 4.33 21.04 3.16
CA ARG A 162 3.83 21.76 1.98
C ARG A 162 4.86 22.73 1.41
N GLN A 163 5.43 23.57 2.28
CA GLN A 163 6.45 24.55 1.92
C GLN A 163 7.71 23.87 1.37
N ARG A 164 8.21 22.82 2.04
CA ARG A 164 9.38 22.05 1.59
C ARG A 164 9.22 21.54 0.17
N MET A 165 8.06 20.98 -0.16
CA MET A 165 7.78 20.46 -1.50
C MET A 165 7.64 21.56 -2.57
N GLY A 166 7.46 22.82 -2.17
CA GLY A 166 7.48 23.97 -3.06
C GLY A 166 8.89 24.43 -3.43
N THR A 167 9.88 24.13 -2.59
CA THR A 167 11.28 24.54 -2.80
C THR A 167 11.99 23.71 -3.87
N ASP A 168 12.99 24.30 -4.52
CA ASP A 168 13.82 23.58 -5.50
C ASP A 168 14.68 22.50 -4.84
N ALA A 169 15.13 22.72 -3.61
CA ALA A 169 15.83 21.71 -2.81
C ALA A 169 14.95 20.48 -2.56
N GLY A 170 13.70 20.69 -2.11
CA GLY A 170 12.76 19.59 -1.87
C GLY A 170 12.40 18.84 -3.15
N LYS A 171 12.23 19.55 -4.27
CA LYS A 171 12.04 18.95 -5.59
C LYS A 171 13.26 18.15 -6.05
N ALA A 172 14.47 18.62 -5.75
CA ALA A 172 15.71 17.94 -6.11
C ALA A 172 15.83 16.59 -5.36
N VAL A 173 15.63 16.59 -4.04
CA VAL A 173 15.59 15.35 -3.24
C VAL A 173 14.51 14.40 -3.76
N TYR A 174 13.30 14.90 -4.00
CA TYR A 174 12.17 14.06 -4.44
C TYR A 174 12.42 13.33 -5.78
N LYS A 175 13.31 13.83 -6.65
CA LYS A 175 13.67 13.14 -7.90
C LYS A 175 14.28 11.75 -7.67
N GLU A 176 14.95 11.53 -6.54
CA GLU A 176 15.55 10.23 -6.18
C GLU A 176 14.50 9.13 -6.04
N ARG A 177 13.26 9.48 -5.66
CA ARG A 177 12.14 8.54 -5.51
C ARG A 177 11.91 7.75 -6.80
N ALA A 178 11.86 8.44 -7.93
CA ALA A 178 11.56 7.82 -9.22
C ALA A 178 12.68 6.87 -9.65
N ALA A 179 13.94 7.31 -9.59
CA ALA A 179 15.07 6.48 -9.97
C ALA A 179 15.19 5.22 -9.11
N THR A 180 14.84 5.31 -7.82
CA THR A 180 14.94 4.19 -6.88
C THR A 180 13.73 3.26 -6.98
N ALA A 181 12.53 3.78 -6.73
CA ALA A 181 11.33 2.96 -6.60
C ALA A 181 10.93 2.29 -7.92
N GLU A 182 11.05 2.99 -9.06
CA GLU A 182 10.71 2.39 -10.36
C GLU A 182 11.71 1.30 -10.74
N CYS A 183 13.01 1.52 -10.50
CA CYS A 183 14.05 0.51 -10.75
C CYS A 183 13.77 -0.77 -9.93
N VAL A 184 13.58 -0.62 -8.62
CA VAL A 184 13.30 -1.74 -7.72
C VAL A 184 12.01 -2.46 -8.09
N ASN A 185 10.94 -1.72 -8.41
CA ASN A 185 9.66 -2.31 -8.83
C ASN A 185 9.80 -3.08 -10.15
N VAL A 186 10.53 -2.55 -11.12
CA VAL A 186 10.82 -3.24 -12.39
C VAL A 186 11.63 -4.50 -12.14
N LEU A 187 12.68 -4.44 -11.32
CA LEU A 187 13.50 -5.60 -10.97
C LEU A 187 12.66 -6.68 -10.27
N ALA A 188 11.81 -6.30 -9.32
CA ALA A 188 10.89 -7.23 -8.64
C ALA A 188 9.98 -7.94 -9.65
N ARG A 189 9.39 -7.21 -10.60
CA ARG A 189 8.53 -7.77 -11.66
C ARG A 189 9.28 -8.69 -12.61
N ASN A 190 10.49 -8.29 -13.04
CA ASN A 190 11.36 -9.08 -13.92
C ASN A 190 11.82 -10.38 -13.25
N ARG A 191 11.88 -10.40 -11.91
CA ARG A 191 12.18 -11.59 -11.10
C ARG A 191 10.93 -12.35 -10.63
N GLY A 192 9.78 -12.08 -11.26
CA GLY A 192 8.56 -12.88 -11.13
C GLY A 192 7.61 -12.48 -10.00
N LEU A 193 7.81 -11.34 -9.32
CA LEU A 193 6.81 -10.75 -8.40
C LEU A 193 5.70 -10.03 -9.19
N GLN A 194 5.00 -10.78 -10.04
CA GLN A 194 3.86 -10.26 -10.82
C GLN A 194 2.51 -10.58 -10.18
N ARG A 195 2.46 -11.66 -9.38
CA ARG A 195 1.26 -12.13 -8.69
C ARG A 195 1.63 -12.95 -7.46
N PHE A 196 0.76 -12.93 -6.45
CA PHE A 196 0.84 -13.86 -5.33
C PHE A 196 0.14 -15.17 -5.73
N ASN A 197 0.85 -16.30 -5.62
CA ASN A 197 0.33 -17.64 -5.94
C ASN A 197 -0.18 -18.37 -4.68
N VAL A 198 -0.30 -17.66 -3.57
CA VAL A 198 -0.71 -18.15 -2.26
C VAL A 198 -1.90 -17.33 -1.77
N ARG A 199 -2.65 -17.89 -0.83
CA ARG A 199 -3.80 -17.24 -0.19
C ARG A 199 -3.48 -16.91 1.26
N GLY A 200 -4.06 -15.83 1.76
CA GLY A 200 -3.82 -15.27 3.08
C GLY A 200 -2.59 -14.36 3.14
N LEU A 201 -2.69 -13.31 3.94
CA LEU A 201 -1.67 -12.28 4.16
C LEU A 201 -0.34 -12.87 4.60
N ASP A 202 -0.34 -13.75 5.60
CA ASP A 202 0.90 -14.33 6.14
C ASP A 202 1.70 -15.09 5.08
N ARG A 203 0.99 -15.86 4.24
CA ARG A 203 1.62 -16.59 3.13
C ARG A 203 2.08 -15.63 2.05
N GLY A 204 1.29 -14.60 1.74
CA GLY A 204 1.67 -13.53 0.80
C GLY A 204 2.95 -12.82 1.23
N GLY A 205 3.03 -12.39 2.49
CA GLY A 205 4.23 -11.78 3.07
C GLY A 205 5.43 -12.74 3.09
N SER A 206 5.20 -14.02 3.40
CA SER A 206 6.27 -15.03 3.37
C SER A 206 6.79 -15.26 1.95
N MET A 207 5.90 -15.31 0.95
CA MET A 207 6.27 -15.41 -0.46
C MET A 207 7.08 -14.19 -0.91
N LEU A 208 6.70 -12.97 -0.51
CA LEU A 208 7.44 -11.75 -0.81
C LEU A 208 8.87 -11.82 -0.25
N ARG A 209 9.01 -12.20 1.03
CA ARG A 209 10.31 -12.36 1.69
C ARG A 209 11.19 -13.44 1.06
N MET A 210 10.62 -14.60 0.71
CA MET A 210 11.37 -15.71 0.12
C MET A 210 11.88 -15.38 -1.29
N ARG A 211 11.04 -14.77 -2.13
CA ARG A 211 11.43 -14.39 -3.49
C ARG A 211 12.52 -13.33 -3.52
N TRP A 212 12.63 -12.53 -2.46
CA TRP A 212 13.69 -11.54 -2.34
C TRP A 212 15.01 -12.13 -1.83
N ARG A 213 15.00 -13.13 -0.93
CA ARG A 213 16.23 -13.80 -0.46
C ARG A 213 16.96 -14.62 -1.53
N ALA A 214 16.31 -14.89 -2.67
CA ALA A 214 16.88 -15.63 -3.79
C ALA A 214 17.58 -14.73 -4.84
N ILE A 215 17.91 -13.49 -4.44
CA ILE A 215 18.47 -12.40 -5.24
C ILE A 215 19.66 -11.84 -4.48
#